data_AF-A0A6L2Q3H1-F1
#
_entry.id   AF-A0A6L2Q3H1-F1
#
_cell.length_a   1.000
_cell.length_b   1.000
_cell.length_c   1.000
_cell.angle_alpha   90.00
_cell.angle_beta   90.00
_cell.angle_gamma   90.00
#
_symmetry.space_group_name_H-M   'P 1'
#
loop_
_entity.id
_entity.type
_entity.pdbx_description
1 polymer ?
#
loop_
_entity_poly.entity_id
_entity_poly.type
_entity_poly.pdbx_seq_one_letter_code
_entity_poly.pdbx_strand_id
1 'polypeptide(L)'
;GGHPLSDNFRISGCTQPPCKLKRNTVVLLDFKFTPDEDVASVKNTVYAKIAGIPFPFIGVDGTDACHQIFLPDDSKAGCPLKAGQEYVYKNNLKVLEIYPKLRVVVHWALTVPGNKDL
;
A
#
# COMPACT_ATOMS: atom_id res chain seq x y z
N GLY A 1 -0.25 -22.18 -9.60
CA GLY A 1 -1.40 -21.42 -9.08
C GLY A 1 -0.91 -20.55 -7.94
N GLY A 2 -1.46 -19.35 -7.75
CA GLY A 2 -1.04 -18.46 -6.65
C GLY A 2 -1.55 -18.94 -5.29
N HIS A 3 -0.80 -18.69 -4.22
CA HIS A 3 -1.30 -18.85 -2.86
C HIS A 3 -2.29 -17.72 -2.52
N PRO A 4 -3.22 -17.91 -1.58
CA PRO A 4 -4.08 -16.83 -1.08
C PRO A 4 -3.27 -15.59 -0.65
N LEU A 5 -3.88 -14.41 -0.69
CA LEU A 5 -3.30 -13.24 -0.05
C LEU A 5 -3.12 -13.53 1.45
N SER A 6 -2.08 -12.96 2.05
CA SER A 6 -1.92 -12.98 3.51
C SER A 6 -3.17 -12.40 4.17
N ASP A 7 -3.61 -12.96 5.29
CA ASP A 7 -4.78 -12.49 6.04
C ASP A 7 -4.66 -11.03 6.47
N ASN A 8 -3.43 -10.52 6.53
CA ASN A 8 -3.10 -9.14 6.87
C ASN A 8 -3.23 -8.16 5.70
N PHE A 9 -3.53 -8.63 4.48
CA PHE A 9 -3.61 -7.78 3.28
C PHE A 9 -4.91 -8.00 2.52
N ARG A 10 -5.65 -6.92 2.27
CA ARG A 10 -6.93 -6.94 1.56
C ARG A 10 -6.86 -6.04 0.34
N ILE A 11 -7.35 -6.54 -0.78
CA ILE A 11 -7.55 -5.78 -2.01
C ILE A 11 -8.98 -6.02 -2.46
N SER A 12 -9.77 -4.95 -2.63
CA SER A 12 -11.15 -5.07 -3.08
C SER A 12 -11.22 -5.83 -4.40
N GLY A 13 -11.99 -6.93 -4.43
CA GLY A 13 -12.17 -7.74 -5.63
C GLY A 13 -11.00 -8.68 -5.96
N CYS A 14 -10.03 -8.86 -5.06
CA CYS A 14 -8.97 -9.86 -5.22
C CYS A 14 -8.84 -10.74 -3.97
N THR A 15 -9.22 -12.01 -4.11
CA THR A 15 -9.05 -13.04 -3.07
C THR A 15 -7.82 -13.91 -3.30
N GLN A 16 -7.32 -13.95 -4.54
CA GLN A 16 -6.15 -14.73 -4.92
C GLN A 16 -5.34 -14.01 -6.01
N PRO A 17 -4.01 -13.89 -5.85
CA PRO A 17 -3.12 -13.35 -6.87
C PRO A 17 -2.99 -14.30 -8.09
N PRO A 18 -2.72 -13.75 -9.29
CA PRO A 18 -2.52 -12.33 -9.57
C PRO A 18 -3.84 -11.56 -9.61
N CYS A 19 -3.87 -10.40 -8.93
CA CYS A 19 -5.05 -9.54 -8.89
C CYS A 19 -5.31 -8.89 -10.26
N LYS A 20 -6.56 -8.97 -10.72
CA LYS A 20 -7.00 -8.29 -11.95
C LYS A 20 -7.50 -6.88 -11.62
N LEU A 21 -6.64 -5.89 -11.74
CA LEU A 21 -7.00 -4.49 -11.54
C LEU A 21 -7.56 -3.93 -12.86
N LYS A 22 -8.85 -3.60 -12.89
CA LYS A 22 -9.50 -3.04 -14.08
C LYS A 22 -9.14 -1.55 -14.22
N ARG A 23 -8.88 -1.09 -15.44
CA ARG A 23 -8.68 0.34 -15.71
C ARG A 23 -9.97 1.12 -15.45
N ASN A 24 -9.81 2.40 -15.11
CA ASN A 24 -10.90 3.32 -14.78
C ASN A 24 -11.78 2.82 -13.61
N THR A 25 -11.16 2.16 -12.63
CA THR A 25 -11.82 1.77 -11.38
C THR A 25 -11.02 2.27 -10.18
N VAL A 26 -11.70 2.34 -9.04
CA VAL A 26 -11.06 2.56 -7.74
C VAL A 26 -10.93 1.20 -7.05
N VAL A 27 -9.75 0.93 -6.53
CA VAL A 27 -9.44 -0.27 -5.75
C VAL A 27 -9.18 0.17 -4.32
N LEU A 28 -9.89 -0.43 -3.37
CA LEU A 28 -9.62 -0.26 -1.95
C LEU A 28 -8.58 -1.29 -1.54
N LEU A 29 -7.60 -0.88 -0.76
CA LEU A 29 -6.67 -1.79 -0.13
C LEU A 29 -6.39 -1.39 1.30
N ASP A 30 -6.19 -2.39 2.13
CA ASP A 30 -5.82 -2.22 3.52
C ASP A 30 -4.88 -3.33 3.96
N PHE A 31 -3.98 -3.00 4.88
CA PHE A 31 -3.15 -3.98 5.53
C PHE A 31 -2.77 -3.59 6.94
N LYS A 32 -2.53 -4.62 7.77
CA LYS A 32 -2.05 -4.47 9.14
C LYS A 32 -0.54 -4.44 9.17
N PHE A 33 0.01 -3.58 10.03
CA PHE A 33 1.44 -3.50 10.28
C PHE A 33 1.72 -3.03 11.72
N THR A 34 2.91 -3.36 12.22
CA THR A 34 3.38 -2.97 13.54
C THR A 34 4.82 -2.49 13.38
N PRO A 35 5.12 -1.19 13.57
CA PRO A 35 6.49 -0.71 13.42
C PRO A 35 7.34 -1.18 14.61
N ASP A 36 8.61 -1.50 14.35
CA ASP A 36 9.56 -1.91 15.40
C ASP A 36 10.19 -0.73 16.15
N GLU A 37 9.99 0.49 15.65
CA GLU A 37 10.52 1.74 16.21
C GLU A 37 9.46 2.84 16.16
N ASP A 38 9.66 3.90 16.95
CA ASP A 38 8.80 5.09 16.88
C ASP A 38 9.02 5.81 15.55
N VAL A 39 7.95 6.07 14.81
CA VAL A 39 8.01 6.65 13.46
C VAL A 39 7.32 8.00 13.45
N ALA A 40 8.07 9.06 13.15
CA ALA A 40 7.54 10.43 13.12
C ALA A 40 6.59 10.68 11.93
N SER A 41 6.90 10.10 10.77
CA SER A 41 6.09 10.22 9.56
C SER A 41 6.37 9.06 8.60
N VAL A 42 5.42 8.81 7.69
CA VAL A 42 5.55 7.80 6.63
C VAL A 42 5.08 8.38 5.30
N LYS A 43 5.71 7.95 4.21
CA LYS A 43 5.21 8.18 2.84
C LYS A 43 4.81 6.85 2.19
N ASN A 44 3.98 6.95 1.17
CA ASN A 44 3.71 5.86 0.25
C ASN A 44 4.90 5.65 -0.69
N THR A 45 5.40 4.42 -0.80
CA THR A 45 6.32 4.01 -1.88
C THR A 45 5.66 2.90 -2.67
N VAL A 46 5.17 3.25 -3.87
CA VAL A 46 4.31 2.38 -4.67
C VAL A 46 4.71 2.44 -6.13
N TYR A 47 5.25 1.34 -6.63
CA TYR A 47 5.69 1.23 -8.03
C TYR A 47 5.50 -0.18 -8.58
N ALA A 48 5.30 -0.28 -9.89
CA ALA A 48 5.36 -1.54 -10.61
C ALA A 48 6.76 -1.75 -11.17
N LYS A 49 7.33 -2.95 -10.99
CA LYS A 49 8.61 -3.30 -11.63
C LYS A 49 8.35 -3.89 -13.02
N ILE A 50 8.73 -3.18 -14.08
CA ILE A 50 8.55 -3.60 -15.47
C ILE A 50 9.93 -3.66 -16.12
N ALA A 51 10.34 -4.86 -16.57
CA ALA A 51 11.68 -5.09 -17.14
C ALA A 51 12.83 -4.58 -16.24
N GLY A 52 12.65 -4.66 -14.92
CA GLY A 52 13.64 -4.18 -13.95
C GLY A 52 13.53 -2.70 -13.55
N ILE A 53 12.76 -1.91 -14.30
CA ILE A 53 12.59 -0.47 -14.07
C ILE A 53 11.36 -0.23 -13.17
N PRO A 54 11.45 0.57 -12.10
CA PRO A 54 10.31 0.96 -11.29
C PRO A 54 9.47 2.02 -12.00
N PHE A 55 8.17 1.77 -12.14
CA PHE A 55 7.19 2.72 -12.67
C PHE A 55 6.24 3.15 -11.53
N PRO A 56 6.27 4.42 -11.10
CA PRO A 56 5.50 4.86 -9.95
C PRO A 56 3.99 4.90 -10.25
N PHE A 57 3.17 4.65 -9.22
CA PHE A 57 1.74 4.87 -9.30
C PHE A 57 1.42 6.35 -9.08
N ILE A 58 0.99 7.02 -10.14
CA ILE A 58 0.78 8.47 -10.18
C ILE A 58 -0.25 8.89 -9.12
N GLY A 59 0.12 9.91 -8.33
CA GLY A 59 -0.72 10.45 -7.27
C GLY A 59 -0.77 9.62 -5.99
N VAL A 60 -0.04 8.51 -5.93
CA VAL A 60 0.12 7.69 -4.72
C VAL A 60 1.58 7.64 -4.29
N ASP A 61 2.48 7.29 -5.20
CA ASP A 61 3.91 7.21 -4.89
C ASP A 61 4.47 8.55 -4.40
N GLY A 62 5.26 8.51 -3.34
CA GLY A 62 5.89 9.67 -2.71
C GLY A 62 4.97 10.56 -1.87
N THR A 63 3.68 10.24 -1.74
CA THR A 63 2.72 11.05 -0.96
C THR A 63 2.76 10.73 0.53
N ASP A 64 2.41 11.70 1.38
CA ASP A 64 2.25 11.48 2.83
C ASP A 64 1.18 10.41 3.10
N ALA A 65 1.55 9.41 3.90
CA ALA A 65 0.70 8.29 4.26
C ALA A 65 0.10 8.40 5.66
N CYS A 66 0.46 9.41 6.47
CA CYS A 66 -0.04 9.54 7.84
C CYS A 66 -1.58 9.64 7.90
N HIS A 67 -2.20 10.30 6.93
CA HIS A 67 -3.67 10.40 6.85
C HIS A 67 -4.37 9.06 6.54
N GLN A 68 -3.62 8.04 6.13
CA GLN A 68 -4.10 6.71 5.76
C GLN A 68 -3.93 5.70 6.90
N ILE A 69 -3.44 6.13 8.07
CA ILE A 69 -3.20 5.25 9.22
C ILE A 69 -4.35 5.33 10.22
N PHE A 70 -4.82 4.15 10.61
CA PHE A 70 -5.92 3.93 11.53
C PHE A 70 -5.51 2.95 12.63
N LEU A 71 -6.22 2.98 13.75
CA LEU A 71 -6.16 1.92 14.75
C LEU A 71 -7.01 0.71 14.30
N PRO A 72 -6.82 -0.48 14.88
CA PRO A 72 -7.62 -1.67 14.56
C PRO A 72 -9.13 -1.52 14.81
N ASP A 73 -9.56 -0.52 15.59
CA ASP A 73 -10.96 -0.18 15.85
C ASP A 73 -11.55 0.82 14.81
N ASP A 74 -10.84 1.05 13.71
CA ASP A 74 -11.18 1.98 12.63
C ASP A 74 -11.14 3.48 12.99
N SER A 75 -10.71 3.85 14.19
CA SER A 75 -10.44 5.24 14.53
C SER A 75 -9.18 5.77 13.82
N LYS A 76 -9.15 7.07 13.53
CA LYS A 76 -7.99 7.71 12.90
C LYS A 76 -6.82 7.75 13.89
N ALA A 77 -5.67 7.20 13.48
CA ALA A 77 -4.44 7.27 14.26
C ALA A 77 -3.60 8.47 13.82
N GLY A 78 -3.26 8.54 12.52
CA GLY A 78 -2.26 9.49 12.05
C GLY A 78 -0.84 9.11 12.47
N CYS A 79 0.10 10.01 12.23
CA CYS A 79 1.45 9.96 12.79
C CYS A 79 1.56 10.94 13.98
N PRO A 80 2.50 10.75 14.91
CA PRO A 80 3.55 9.71 14.94
C PRO A 80 3.02 8.31 15.30
N LEU A 81 3.71 7.28 14.83
CA LEU A 81 3.45 5.87 15.14
C LEU A 81 4.37 5.39 16.26
N LYS A 82 3.88 4.46 17.08
CA LYS A 82 4.59 3.90 18.24
C LYS A 82 5.11 2.49 17.97
N ALA A 83 6.33 2.22 18.41
CA ALA A 83 6.92 0.89 18.35
C ALA A 83 6.02 -0.16 19.02
N GLY A 84 5.82 -1.30 18.37
CA GLY A 84 5.03 -2.42 18.89
C GLY A 84 3.51 -2.24 18.88
N GLN A 85 2.99 -1.07 18.47
CA GLN A 85 1.55 -0.82 18.31
C GLN A 85 1.06 -1.30 16.93
N GLU A 86 0.02 -2.14 16.88
CA GLU A 86 -0.61 -2.53 15.61
C GLU A 86 -1.43 -1.35 15.05
N TYR A 87 -1.27 -1.12 13.75
CA TYR A 87 -2.00 -0.14 12.95
C TYR A 87 -2.58 -0.79 11.69
N VAL A 88 -3.54 -0.10 11.08
CA VAL A 88 -4.13 -0.44 9.79
C VAL A 88 -3.88 0.69 8.81
N TYR A 89 -3.19 0.39 7.72
CA TYR A 89 -3.11 1.28 6.57
C TYR A 89 -4.33 1.07 5.68
N LYS A 90 -4.95 2.15 5.18
CA LYS A 90 -6.06 2.08 4.21
C LYS A 90 -5.88 3.10 3.10
N ASN A 91 -5.97 2.67 1.85
CA ASN A 91 -5.88 3.57 0.70
C ASN A 91 -6.80 3.17 -0.46
N ASN A 92 -7.14 4.16 -1.28
CA ASN A 92 -7.93 4.03 -2.49
C ASN A 92 -7.02 4.32 -3.69
N LEU A 93 -6.74 3.31 -4.49
CA LEU A 93 -5.97 3.45 -5.72
C LEU A 93 -6.89 3.65 -6.91
N LYS A 94 -6.74 4.76 -7.63
CA LYS A 94 -7.34 4.92 -8.96
C LYS A 94 -6.47 4.22 -10.00
N VAL A 95 -7.01 3.18 -10.64
CA VAL A 95 -6.33 2.48 -11.74
C VAL A 95 -6.57 3.27 -13.01
N LEU A 96 -5.61 4.11 -13.40
CA LEU A 96 -5.77 5.03 -14.52
C LEU A 96 -5.85 4.32 -15.86
N GLU A 97 -6.56 4.93 -16.81
CA GLU A 97 -6.72 4.39 -18.17
C GLU A 97 -5.39 4.26 -18.93
N ILE A 98 -4.46 5.18 -18.64
CA ILE A 98 -3.11 5.20 -19.23
C ILE A 98 -2.22 4.03 -18.80
N TYR A 99 -2.56 3.30 -17.73
CA TYR A 99 -1.73 2.20 -17.24
C TYR A 99 -1.76 1.00 -18.19
N PRO A 100 -0.62 0.44 -18.62
CA PRO A 100 -0.56 -0.62 -19.64
C PRO A 100 -1.25 -1.92 -19.18
N LYS A 101 -1.78 -2.72 -20.13
CA LYS A 101 -2.38 -4.04 -19.86
C LYS A 101 -1.29 -5.08 -19.78
N LEU A 102 -0.63 -5.19 -18.63
CA LEU A 102 0.48 -6.11 -18.40
C LEU A 102 0.32 -6.84 -17.07
N ARG A 103 0.97 -8.00 -16.94
CA ARG A 103 1.22 -8.61 -15.63
C ARG A 103 2.48 -7.95 -15.06
N VAL A 104 2.36 -7.40 -13.86
CA VAL A 104 3.45 -6.71 -13.17
C VAL A 104 3.51 -7.17 -11.72
N VAL A 105 4.68 -7.03 -11.11
CA VAL A 105 4.84 -7.11 -9.66
C VAL A 105 4.78 -5.69 -9.13
N VAL A 106 3.85 -5.44 -8.22
CA VAL A 106 3.70 -4.15 -7.54
C VAL A 106 4.44 -4.22 -6.22
N HIS A 107 5.32 -3.26 -5.97
CA HIS A 107 5.86 -2.96 -4.66
C HIS A 107 4.93 -1.96 -3.99
N TRP A 108 4.49 -2.26 -2.77
CA TRP A 108 3.69 -1.35 -1.96
C TRP A 108 4.25 -1.33 -0.54
N ALA A 109 4.76 -0.18 -0.13
CA ALA A 109 5.37 0.00 1.18
C ALA A 109 5.01 1.34 1.82
N LEU A 110 5.09 1.36 3.15
CA LEU A 110 5.20 2.58 3.93
C LEU A 110 6.69 2.82 4.20
N THR A 111 7.17 4.00 3.86
CA THR A 111 8.60 4.31 3.96
C THR A 111 8.83 5.44 4.95
N VAL A 112 9.73 5.22 5.90
CA VAL A 112 10.14 6.24 6.88
C VAL A 112 11.17 7.21 6.28
N PRO A 113 11.42 8.38 6.89
CA PRO A 113 12.55 9.23 6.53
C PRO A 113 13.87 8.42 6.51
N GLY A 114 14.66 8.57 5.45
CA GLY A 114 15.85 7.74 5.21
C GLY A 114 15.65 6.59 4.22
N ASN A 115 14.45 6.47 3.62
CA ASN A 115 14.11 5.48 2.58
C ASN A 115 14.16 4.02 3.03
N LYS A 116 13.87 3.77 4.31
CA LYS A 116 13.65 2.43 4.86
C LYS A 116 12.15 2.11 4.80
N ASP A 117 11.80 0.98 4.21
CA ASP A 117 10.44 0.46 4.23
C ASP A 117 10.15 -0.17 5.60
N LEU A 118 8.94 0.03 6.11
CA LEU A 118 8.38 -0.65 7.27
C LEU A 118 7.89 -2.05 6.93
#